data_AF-A0A923HNI4-F1
#
_entry.id   AF-A0A923HNI4-F1
#
_cell.length_a   1.000
_cell.length_b   1.000
_cell.length_c   1.000
_cell.angle_alpha   90.00
_cell.angle_beta   90.00
_cell.angle_gamma   90.00
#
_symmetry.space_group_name_H-M   'P 1'
#
loop_
_entity.id
_entity.type
_entity.pdbx_description
1 polymer ?
#
loop_
_entity_poly.entity_id
_entity_poly.type
_entity_poly.pdbx_seq_one_letter_code
_entity_poly.pdbx_strand_id
1 'polypeptide(L)'
;MATDWNTVRDAAVVAGKEALGSAWATASSGATAQISALVGIAEYVQENQNSMSADEVSHLVAQQKAALQNVLIGYEGIGFADANNAVAATVNSILSAVPELLGFA
;
A
#
# COMPACT_ATOMS: atom_id res chain seq x y z
N MET A 1 9.01 -10.26 -17.71
CA MET A 1 9.94 -10.36 -16.56
C MET A 1 9.08 -10.62 -15.33
N ALA A 2 9.54 -11.42 -14.38
CA ALA A 2 8.86 -11.50 -13.09
C ALA A 2 9.06 -10.18 -12.34
N THR A 3 8.00 -9.67 -11.72
CA THR A 3 8.06 -8.48 -10.85
C THR A 3 8.94 -8.79 -9.64
N ASP A 4 9.89 -7.92 -9.31
CA ASP A 4 10.63 -8.03 -8.05
C ASP A 4 9.85 -7.37 -6.92
N TRP A 5 9.03 -8.17 -6.24
CA TRP A 5 8.15 -7.70 -5.17
C TRP A 5 8.88 -7.19 -3.93
N ASN A 6 10.14 -7.59 -3.71
CA ASN A 6 10.93 -6.99 -2.63
C ASN A 6 11.29 -5.54 -2.96
N THR A 7 11.69 -5.29 -4.21
CA THR A 7 11.94 -3.92 -4.70
C THR A 7 10.67 -3.08 -4.67
N VAL A 8 9.51 -3.63 -5.06
CA VAL A 8 8.21 -2.93 -4.95
C VAL A 8 7.89 -2.58 -3.50
N ARG A 9 8.09 -3.53 -2.57
CA ARG A 9 7.86 -3.31 -1.14
C ARG A 9 8.75 -2.21 -0.60
N ASP A 10 10.04 -2.25 -0.89
CA ASP A 10 10.99 -1.27 -0.37
C ASP A 10 10.68 0.13 -0.91
N ALA A 11 10.32 0.26 -2.19
CA ALA A 11 9.86 1.52 -2.77
C ALA A 11 8.58 2.04 -2.10
N ALA A 12 7.59 1.16 -1.88
CA ALA A 12 6.34 1.52 -1.23
C ALA A 12 6.54 1.97 0.23
N VAL A 13 7.45 1.31 0.97
CA VAL A 13 7.84 1.71 2.34
C VAL A 13 8.54 3.08 2.32
N VAL A 14 9.42 3.33 1.37
CA VAL A 14 10.07 4.64 1.20
C VAL A 14 9.03 5.73 0.91
N ALA A 15 8.09 5.49 0.00
CA ALA A 15 7.03 6.44 -0.32
C ALA A 15 6.12 6.74 0.88
N GLY A 16 5.71 5.71 1.63
CA GLY A 16 4.93 5.89 2.87
C GLY A 16 5.70 6.65 3.95
N LYS A 17 7.01 6.40 4.07
CA LYS A 17 7.90 7.13 4.98
C LYS A 17 8.02 8.59 4.61
N GLU A 18 8.24 8.91 3.34
CA GLU A 18 8.35 10.29 2.86
C GLU A 18 7.05 11.06 3.09
N ALA A 19 5.90 10.43 2.85
CA ALA A 19 4.59 11.04 3.09
C ALA A 19 4.30 11.31 4.58
N LEU A 20 4.75 10.42 5.48
CA LEU A 20 4.56 10.59 6.93
C LEU A 20 5.61 11.48 7.59
N GLY A 21 6.73 11.73 6.93
CA GLY A 21 7.81 12.58 7.43
C GLY A 21 8.25 12.18 8.84
N SER A 22 8.20 13.12 9.79
CA SER A 22 8.59 12.87 11.18
C SER A 22 7.70 11.87 11.92
N ALA A 23 6.44 11.72 11.51
CA ALA A 23 5.51 10.78 12.15
C ALA A 23 5.84 9.32 11.85
N TRP A 24 6.68 9.07 10.82
CA TRP A 24 7.14 7.73 10.49
C TRP A 24 7.80 7.02 11.68
N ALA A 25 8.59 7.73 12.49
CA ALA A 25 9.31 7.11 13.61
C ALA A 25 8.37 6.42 14.62
N THR A 26 7.16 6.94 14.79
CA THR A 26 6.15 6.40 15.71
C THR A 26 5.38 5.25 15.08
N ALA A 27 5.06 5.34 13.79
CA ALA A 27 4.20 4.38 13.10
C ALA A 27 4.97 3.33 12.29
N SER A 28 6.30 3.41 12.17
CA SER A 28 7.08 2.65 11.18
C SER A 28 6.86 1.15 11.25
N SER A 29 6.74 0.56 12.43
CA SER A 29 6.50 -0.88 12.59
C SER A 29 5.14 -1.29 12.04
N GLY A 30 4.06 -0.62 12.47
CA GLY A 30 2.70 -0.88 11.99
C GLY A 30 2.51 -0.53 10.52
N ALA A 31 3.04 0.62 10.09
CA ALA A 31 3.03 1.06 8.71
C ALA A 31 3.75 0.08 7.79
N THR A 32 4.97 -0.37 8.14
CA THR A 32 5.74 -1.33 7.33
C THR A 32 5.01 -2.67 7.21
N ALA A 33 4.41 -3.15 8.30
CA ALA A 33 3.63 -4.39 8.27
C ALA A 33 2.42 -4.27 7.33
N GLN A 34 1.68 -3.16 7.39
CA GLN A 34 0.50 -2.94 6.53
C GLN A 34 0.87 -2.65 5.08
N ILE A 35 1.95 -1.93 4.82
CA ILE A 35 2.49 -1.73 3.47
C ILE A 35 2.91 -3.08 2.87
N SER A 36 3.55 -3.95 3.65
CA SER A 36 3.92 -5.29 3.20
C SER A 36 2.69 -6.14 2.87
N ALA A 37 1.63 -6.04 3.68
CA ALA A 37 0.36 -6.71 3.38
C ALA A 37 -0.28 -6.19 2.09
N LEU A 38 -0.29 -4.87 1.87
CA LEU A 38 -0.79 -4.26 0.64
C LEU A 38 -0.01 -4.72 -0.60
N VAL A 39 1.32 -4.83 -0.50
CA VAL A 39 2.18 -5.34 -1.58
C VAL A 39 1.95 -6.82 -1.83
N GLY A 40 1.79 -7.64 -0.78
CA GLY A 40 1.44 -9.06 -0.94
C GLY A 40 0.08 -9.26 -1.63
N ILE A 41 -0.85 -8.34 -1.42
CA ILE A 41 -2.13 -8.34 -2.14
C ILE A 41 -1.95 -7.93 -3.61
N ALA A 42 -1.06 -6.97 -3.90
CA ALA A 42 -0.69 -6.65 -5.27
C ALA A 42 -0.07 -7.86 -6.00
N GLU A 43 0.83 -8.58 -5.32
CA GLU A 43 1.42 -9.83 -5.81
C GLU A 43 0.35 -10.88 -6.10
N TYR A 44 -0.52 -11.15 -5.12
CA TYR A 44 -1.63 -12.08 -5.28
C TYR A 44 -2.53 -11.72 -6.47
N VAL A 45 -2.86 -10.43 -6.64
CA VAL A 45 -3.68 -9.95 -7.75
C VAL A 45 -2.96 -10.17 -9.09
N GLN A 46 -1.67 -9.86 -9.20
CA GLN A 46 -0.93 -10.06 -10.45
C GLN A 46 -0.89 -11.55 -10.84
N GLU A 47 -0.71 -12.44 -9.86
CA GLU A 47 -0.70 -13.90 -10.07
C GLU A 47 -2.08 -14.44 -10.47
N ASN A 48 -3.16 -13.83 -9.98
CA ASN A 48 -4.54 -14.27 -10.16
C ASN A 48 -5.36 -13.36 -11.09
N GLN A 49 -4.71 -12.51 -11.89
CA GLN A 49 -5.39 -11.52 -12.75
C GLN A 49 -6.35 -12.14 -13.78
N ASN A 50 -6.18 -13.42 -14.11
CA ASN A 50 -7.04 -14.16 -15.04
C ASN A 50 -8.24 -14.83 -14.36
N SER A 51 -8.24 -14.92 -13.03
CA SER A 51 -9.29 -15.55 -12.21
C SER A 51 -10.07 -14.56 -11.35
N MET A 52 -9.61 -13.31 -11.27
CA MET A 52 -10.26 -12.23 -10.52
C MET A 52 -10.89 -11.21 -11.46
N SER A 53 -12.08 -10.74 -11.11
CA SER A 53 -12.69 -9.57 -11.73
C SER A 53 -12.07 -8.27 -11.19
N ALA A 54 -12.14 -7.19 -11.98
CA ALA A 54 -11.66 -5.88 -11.55
C ALA A 54 -12.36 -5.38 -10.26
N ASP A 55 -13.63 -5.74 -10.06
CA ASP A 55 -14.41 -5.37 -8.88
C ASP A 55 -13.92 -6.10 -7.62
N GLU A 56 -13.58 -7.39 -7.73
CA GLU A 56 -13.01 -8.17 -6.62
C GLU A 56 -11.64 -7.60 -6.22
N VAL A 57 -10.81 -7.27 -7.19
CA VAL A 57 -9.52 -6.63 -6.93
C VAL A 57 -9.71 -5.27 -6.24
N SER A 58 -10.59 -4.41 -6.78
CA SER A 58 -10.84 -3.10 -6.20
C SER A 58 -11.36 -3.20 -4.77
N HIS A 59 -12.24 -4.16 -4.49
CA HIS A 59 -12.73 -4.42 -3.13
C HIS A 59 -11.61 -4.84 -2.18
N LEU A 60 -10.76 -5.79 -2.59
CA LEU A 60 -9.64 -6.28 -1.79
C LEU A 60 -8.63 -5.16 -1.49
N VAL A 61 -8.29 -4.38 -2.51
CA VAL A 61 -7.35 -3.26 -2.39
C VAL A 61 -7.94 -2.15 -1.51
N ALA A 62 -9.24 -1.84 -1.64
CA ALA A 62 -9.92 -0.85 -0.80
C ALA A 62 -9.89 -1.24 0.68
N GLN A 63 -10.10 -2.53 1.01
CA GLN A 63 -9.99 -3.02 2.38
C GLN A 63 -8.58 -2.80 2.96
N GLN A 64 -7.54 -3.07 2.17
CA GLN A 64 -6.16 -2.90 2.63
C GLN A 64 -5.73 -1.43 2.72
N LYS A 65 -6.17 -0.59 1.78
CA LYS A 65 -6.02 0.87 1.86
C LYS A 65 -6.63 1.40 3.18
N ALA A 66 -7.84 0.94 3.51
CA ALA A 66 -8.50 1.29 4.76
C ALA A 66 -7.79 0.72 6.01
N ALA A 67 -7.29 -0.51 5.94
CA ALA A 67 -6.53 -1.11 7.04
C ALA A 67 -5.24 -0.34 7.35
N LEU A 68 -4.47 0.02 6.31
CA LEU A 68 -3.29 0.88 6.46
C LEU A 68 -3.68 2.25 7.04
N GLN A 69 -4.72 2.90 6.52
CA GLN A 69 -5.20 4.17 7.06
C GLN A 69 -5.57 4.06 8.55
N ASN A 70 -6.34 3.04 8.92
CA ASN A 70 -6.79 2.81 10.30
C ASN A 70 -5.63 2.55 11.26
N VAL A 71 -4.62 1.81 10.82
CA VAL A 71 -3.39 1.60 11.60
C VAL A 71 -2.66 2.93 11.79
N LEU A 72 -2.51 3.73 10.73
CA LEU A 72 -1.81 5.02 10.80
C LEU A 72 -2.52 6.01 11.74
N ILE A 73 -3.83 6.20 11.62
CA ILE A 73 -4.59 7.11 12.51
C ILE A 73 -4.67 6.62 13.97
N GLY A 74 -4.37 5.34 14.21
CA GLY A 74 -4.27 4.78 15.55
C GLY A 74 -3.04 5.25 16.33
N TYR A 75 -2.04 5.81 15.64
CA TYR A 75 -0.86 6.40 16.27
C TYR A 75 -1.09 7.88 16.59
N GLU A 76 -0.73 8.27 17.81
CA GLU A 76 -0.79 9.66 18.24
C GLU A 76 0.07 10.56 17.33
N GLY A 77 -0.50 11.69 16.92
CA GLY A 77 0.17 12.65 16.04
C GLY A 77 0.04 12.38 14.54
N ILE A 78 -0.64 11.31 14.12
CA ILE A 78 -0.99 11.08 12.72
C ILE A 78 -2.45 11.47 12.47
N GLY A 79 -2.64 12.57 11.73
CA GLY A 79 -3.96 13.00 11.32
C GLY A 79 -4.52 12.15 10.17
N PHE A 80 -5.84 12.22 9.98
CA PHE A 80 -6.51 11.54 8.86
C PHE A 80 -5.93 11.94 7.49
N ALA A 81 -5.60 13.23 7.31
CA ALA A 81 -5.02 13.73 6.07
C ALA A 81 -3.63 13.12 5.79
N ASP A 82 -2.77 13.04 6.81
CA ASP A 82 -1.42 12.45 6.67
C ASP A 82 -1.50 10.95 6.41
N ALA A 83 -2.38 10.25 7.12
CA ALA A 83 -2.63 8.83 6.88
C ALA A 83 -3.13 8.58 5.43
N ASN A 84 -4.06 9.40 4.93
CA ASN A 84 -4.56 9.28 3.57
C ASN A 84 -3.47 9.56 2.53
N ASN A 85 -2.64 10.59 2.75
CA ASN A 85 -1.51 10.91 1.89
C ASN A 85 -0.50 9.76 1.84
N ALA A 86 -0.21 9.13 2.99
CA ALA A 86 0.69 7.99 3.08
C ALA A 86 0.16 6.75 2.34
N VAL A 87 -1.15 6.47 2.47
CA VAL A 87 -1.81 5.40 1.72
C VAL A 87 -1.70 5.68 0.22
N ALA A 88 -2.05 6.89 -0.22
CA ALA A 88 -1.97 7.27 -1.63
C ALA A 88 -0.54 7.17 -2.17
N ALA A 89 0.46 7.65 -1.43
CA ALA A 89 1.87 7.54 -1.81
C ALA A 89 2.32 6.08 -1.97
N THR A 90 1.94 5.23 -1.02
CA THR A 90 2.22 3.78 -1.06
C THR A 90 1.60 3.13 -2.30
N VAL A 91 0.31 3.39 -2.56
CA VAL A 91 -0.41 2.83 -3.70
C VAL A 91 0.17 3.31 -5.03
N ASN A 92 0.46 4.60 -5.15
CA ASN A 92 1.08 5.18 -6.34
C ASN A 92 2.46 4.58 -6.61
N SER A 93 3.25 4.31 -5.56
CA SER A 93 4.54 3.63 -5.71
C SER A 93 4.37 2.20 -6.26
N ILE A 94 3.36 1.45 -5.79
CA ILE A 94 3.08 0.11 -6.30
C ILE A 94 2.66 0.16 -7.77
N LEU A 95 1.72 1.05 -8.12
CA LEU A 95 1.26 1.23 -9.49
C LEU A 95 2.35 1.73 -10.44
N SER A 96 3.29 2.53 -9.95
CA SER A 96 4.44 2.97 -10.75
C SER A 96 5.37 1.81 -11.10
N ALA A 97 5.50 0.82 -10.20
CA ALA A 97 6.32 -0.36 -10.42
C ALA A 97 5.60 -1.45 -11.23
N VAL A 98 4.27 -1.52 -11.11
CA VAL A 98 3.42 -2.54 -11.75
C VAL A 98 2.16 -1.88 -12.34
N PRO A 99 2.29 -1.12 -13.44
CA PRO A 99 1.19 -0.33 -14.01
C PRO A 99 0.04 -1.18 -14.58
N GLU A 100 0.28 -2.47 -14.85
CA GLU A 100 -0.73 -3.41 -15.35
C GLU A 100 -1.68 -3.95 -14.27
N LEU A 101 -1.51 -3.58 -13.00
CA LEU A 101 -2.40 -3.99 -11.90
C LEU A 101 -3.82 -3.42 -12.04
N LEU A 102 -4.69 -4.17 -12.71
CA LEU A 102 -6.10 -3.85 -12.89
C LEU A 102 -6.81 -3.72 -11.53
N GLY A 103 -7.66 -2.69 -11.37
CA GLY A 103 -8.47 -2.50 -10.16
C GLY A 103 -7.68 -2.04 -8.92
N PHE A 104 -6.39 -1.75 -9.04
CA PHE A 104 -5.54 -1.37 -7.91
C PHE A 104 -5.49 0.16 -7.64
N ALA A 105 -5.82 0.97 -8.64
CA ALA A 105 -5.97 2.43 -8.53
C ALA A 105 -7.13 2.83 -7.61
#